data_AF-A0A965YDV4-F1
#
_entry.id   AF-A0A965YDV4-F1
#
_cell.length_a   1.000
_cell.length_b   1.000
_cell.length_c   1.000
_cell.angle_alpha   90.00
_cell.angle_beta   90.00
_cell.angle_gamma   90.00
#
_symmetry.space_group_name_H-M   'P 1'
#
loop_
_entity.id
_entity.type
_entity.pdbx_description
1 polymer ?
#
loop_
_entity_poly.entity_id
_entity_poly.type
_entity_poly.pdbx_seq_one_letter_code
_entity_poly.pdbx_strand_id
1 'polypeptide(L)' 'IATPQTAPLRERQADGSRHPFDSFIVAKTPAERWGNTEDLEGPALFLASKASDFVNGHVLYVDGGILAYIGKQP' A
#
# COMPACT_ATOMS: atom_id res chain seq x y z
N ILE A 1 -3.38 0.86 3.11
CA ILE A 1 -4.16 -0.41 3.02
C ILE A 1 -5.64 -0.08 3.14
N ALA A 2 -6.49 -0.74 2.36
CA ALA A 2 -7.94 -0.60 2.39
C ALA A 2 -8.52 -1.31 3.63
N THR A 3 -8.82 -0.53 4.66
CA THR A 3 -9.44 -0.99 5.91
C THR A 3 -10.69 -0.16 6.21
N PRO A 4 -11.54 -0.56 7.18
CA PRO A 4 -12.64 0.29 7.63
C PRO A 4 -12.18 1.67 8.12
N GLN A 5 -11.05 1.73 8.84
CA GLN A 5 -10.49 2.98 9.36
C GLN A 5 -10.10 3.97 8.25
N THR A 6 -9.68 3.47 7.10
CA THR A 6 -9.28 4.29 5.94
C THR A 6 -10.40 4.47 4.92
N ALA A 7 -11.57 3.85 5.13
CA ALA A 7 -12.70 3.92 4.21
C ALA A 7 -13.14 5.35 3.88
N PRO A 8 -13.20 6.31 4.85
CA PRO A 8 -13.56 7.69 4.55
C PRO A 8 -12.64 8.38 3.53
N LEU A 9 -11.41 7.90 3.36
CA LEU A 9 -10.45 8.45 2.40
C LEU A 9 -10.60 7.88 0.99
N ARG A 10 -11.42 6.84 0.80
CA ARG A 10 -11.62 6.14 -0.49
C ARG A 10 -13.03 6.27 -1.04
N GLU A 11 -14.01 6.47 -0.16
CA GLU A 11 -15.41 6.60 -0.54
C GLU A 11 -15.64 7.82 -1.44
N ARG A 12 -16.66 7.70 -2.30
CA ARG A 12 -17.11 8.83 -3.14
C ARG A 12 -17.77 9.87 -2.24
N GLN A 13 -17.45 11.13 -2.49
CA GLN A 13 -18.10 12.24 -1.82
C GLN A 13 -19.55 12.39 -2.30
N ALA A 14 -20.34 13.20 -1.58
CA ALA A 14 -21.77 13.41 -1.91
C ALA A 14 -22.00 13.96 -3.32
N ASP A 15 -21.03 14.70 -3.86
CA ASP A 15 -21.03 15.25 -5.22
C ASP A 15 -20.54 14.24 -6.30
N GLY A 16 -20.23 13.00 -5.90
CA GLY A 16 -19.71 11.95 -6.78
C GLY A 16 -18.21 12.04 -7.07
N SER A 17 -17.49 13.03 -6.54
CA SER A 17 -16.04 13.13 -6.69
C SER A 17 -15.31 12.08 -5.83
N ARG A 18 -14.06 11.77 -6.19
CA ARG A 18 -13.16 11.00 -5.30
C ARG A 18 -12.60 11.94 -4.24
N HIS A 19 -12.34 11.41 -3.04
CA HIS A 19 -11.58 12.16 -2.05
C HIS A 19 -10.19 12.52 -2.60
N PRO A 20 -9.67 13.75 -2.43
CA PRO A 20 -8.38 14.14 -3.01
C PRO A 20 -7.22 13.22 -2.62
N PHE A 21 -7.26 12.68 -1.41
CA PHE A 21 -6.25 11.71 -0.93
C PHE A 21 -6.34 10.36 -1.65
N ASP A 22 -7.53 9.90 -2.08
CA ASP A 22 -7.68 8.69 -2.90
C ASP A 22 -6.95 8.86 -4.22
N SER A 23 -7.22 9.97 -4.91
CA SER A 23 -6.56 10.31 -6.17
C SER A 23 -5.05 10.44 -6.01
N PHE A 24 -4.58 11.07 -4.92
CA PHE A 24 -3.16 11.16 -4.61
C PHE A 24 -2.52 9.78 -4.44
N ILE A 25 -3.09 8.93 -3.58
CA ILE A 25 -2.52 7.59 -3.29
C ILE A 25 -2.46 6.75 -4.56
N VAL A 26 -3.56 6.67 -5.32
CA VAL A 26 -3.61 5.89 -6.55
C VAL A 26 -2.60 6.40 -7.58
N ALA A 27 -2.50 7.72 -7.77
CA ALA A 27 -1.59 8.30 -8.76
C ALA A 27 -0.10 8.18 -8.39
N LYS A 28 0.20 7.98 -7.10
CA LYS A 28 1.58 7.88 -6.58
C LYS A 28 2.02 6.46 -6.28
N THR A 29 1.10 5.51 -6.31
CA THR A 29 1.38 4.09 -6.09
C THR A 29 1.56 3.42 -7.46
N PRO A 30 2.75 2.91 -7.82
CA PRO A 30 2.97 2.20 -9.08
C PRO A 30 2.02 1.03 -9.34
N ALA A 31 1.49 0.38 -8.30
CA ALA A 31 0.46 -0.64 -8.43
C ALA A 31 -0.95 -0.10 -8.79
N GLU A 32 -1.13 1.23 -8.85
CA GLU A 32 -2.35 1.94 -9.25
C GLU A 32 -3.60 1.59 -8.43
N ARG A 33 -3.39 1.17 -7.18
CA ARG A 33 -4.46 0.83 -6.25
C ARG A 33 -4.02 0.99 -4.81
N TRP A 34 -5.01 1.02 -3.92
CA TRP A 34 -4.75 0.76 -2.52
C TRP A 34 -4.34 -0.71 -2.33
N GLY A 35 -3.35 -0.95 -1.49
CA GLY A 35 -3.10 -2.30 -0.98
C GLY A 35 -4.29 -2.80 -0.16
N ASN A 36 -4.56 -4.08 -0.20
CA ASN A 36 -5.53 -4.76 0.67
C ASN A 36 -4.78 -5.57 1.74
N THR A 37 -5.50 -6.12 2.71
CA THR A 37 -4.88 -6.90 3.79
C THR A 37 -4.16 -8.13 3.25
N GLU A 38 -4.70 -8.74 2.19
CA GLU A 38 -4.20 -9.95 1.53
C GLU A 38 -2.80 -9.71 0.92
N ASP A 39 -2.46 -8.48 0.55
CA ASP A 39 -1.12 -8.14 0.04
C ASP A 39 -0.03 -8.32 1.12
N LEU A 40 -0.39 -8.28 2.41
CA LEU A 40 0.53 -8.45 3.53
C LEU A 40 0.74 -9.91 3.93
N GLU A 41 -0.19 -10.80 3.58
CA GLU A 41 -0.19 -12.20 4.04
C GLU A 41 1.03 -12.97 3.53
N GLY A 42 1.29 -12.89 2.22
CA GLY A 42 2.44 -13.55 1.60
C GLY A 42 3.78 -13.09 2.18
N PRO A 43 4.06 -11.79 2.24
CA PRO A 43 5.28 -11.26 2.88
C PRO A 43 5.42 -11.64 4.35
N ALA A 44 4.32 -11.60 5.13
CA ALA A 44 4.35 -12.03 6.53
C ALA A 44 4.65 -13.53 6.66
N LEU A 45 4.03 -14.37 5.82
CA LEU A 45 4.30 -15.80 5.79
C LEU A 45 5.74 -16.10 5.37
N PHE A 46 6.27 -15.39 4.36
CA PHE A 46 7.67 -15.50 3.96
C PHE A 46 8.61 -15.25 5.15
N LEU A 47 8.44 -14.11 5.84
CA LEU A 47 9.26 -13.71 6.99
C LEU A 47 9.09 -14.63 8.21
N ALA A 48 7.96 -15.33 8.34
CA ALA A 48 7.72 -16.30 9.40
C ALA A 48 8.20 -17.72 9.03
N SER A 49 8.51 -17.97 7.77
CA SER A 49 8.84 -19.30 7.26
C SER A 49 10.35 -19.55 7.20
N LYS A 50 10.72 -20.83 7.09
CA LYS A 50 12.11 -21.27 6.84
C LYS A 50 12.74 -20.69 5.58
N ALA A 51 11.93 -20.20 4.63
CA ALA A 51 12.44 -19.54 3.43
C ALA A 51 13.22 -18.25 3.75
N SER A 52 13.08 -17.73 4.97
CA SER A 52 13.73 -16.51 5.44
C SER A 52 14.78 -16.73 6.54
N ASP A 53 15.24 -17.96 6.78
CA ASP A 53 16.14 -18.31 7.91
C ASP A 53 17.45 -17.50 7.98
N PHE A 54 17.87 -16.87 6.89
CA PHE A 54 19.05 -15.99 6.83
C PHE A 54 18.74 -14.54 6.46
N VAL A 55 17.46 -14.14 6.52
CA VAL A 55 17.00 -12.76 6.25
C VAL A 55 16.72 -12.09 7.59
N ASN A 56 17.63 -11.24 8.06
CA ASN A 56 17.48 -10.49 9.30
C ASN A 56 17.94 -9.03 9.13
N GLY A 57 17.38 -8.12 9.93
CA GLY A 57 17.71 -6.69 9.90
C GLY A 57 17.22 -5.95 8.63
N HIS A 58 16.36 -6.58 7.84
CA HIS A 58 15.82 -6.00 6.61
C HIS A 58 14.43 -5.40 6.83
N VAL A 59 14.14 -4.27 6.15
CA VAL A 59 12.80 -3.68 6.07
C VAL A 59 12.22 -4.01 4.71
N LEU A 60 11.25 -4.93 4.68
CA LEU A 60 10.51 -5.27 3.47
C LEU A 60 9.29 -4.35 3.34
N TYR A 61 9.33 -3.42 2.39
CA TYR A 61 8.19 -2.56 2.10
C TYR A 61 7.12 -3.32 1.29
N VAL A 62 5.89 -3.29 1.79
CA VAL A 62 4.71 -3.87 1.13
C VAL A 62 3.68 -2.77 0.92
N ASP A 63 3.94 -1.93 -0.08
CA ASP A 63 3.28 -0.63 -0.22
C ASP A 63 2.84 -0.33 -1.67
N GLY A 64 2.88 -1.33 -2.56
CA GLY A 64 2.58 -1.15 -3.98
C GLY A 64 3.58 -0.25 -4.72
N GLY A 65 4.76 0.00 -4.12
CA GLY A 65 5.85 0.79 -4.69
C GLY A 65 5.77 2.29 -4.40
N ILE A 66 4.84 2.75 -3.56
CA ILE A 66 4.64 4.18 -3.32
C ILE A 66 5.90 4.83 -2.73
N LEU A 67 6.64 4.16 -1.85
CA LEU A 67 7.88 4.68 -1.29
C LEU A 67 8.97 4.87 -2.36
N ALA A 68 9.06 3.97 -3.33
CA ALA A 68 10.03 4.08 -4.42
C ALA A 68 9.70 5.24 -5.38
N TYR A 69 8.44 5.67 -5.41
CA TYR A 69 7.96 6.76 -6.27
C TYR A 69 7.94 8.11 -5.55
N ILE A 70 7.52 8.18 -4.29
CA ILE A 70 7.48 9.41 -3.50
C ILE A 70 8.92 9.86 -3.24
N GLY A 71 9.35 10.88 -3.99
CA GLY A 71 10.74 11.36 -4.03
C GLY A 71 11.25 11.56 -5.46
N LYS A 72 10.63 10.86 -6.44
CA LYS A 72 10.77 11.15 -7.86
C LYS A 72 9.76 12.23 -8.25
N GLN A 73 9.99 13.45 -7.83
CA GLN A 73 9.50 14.63 -8.58
C GLN A 73 10.67 15.13 -9.45
N PRO A 74 10.44 15.63 -10.68
CA PRO A 74 11.33 16.65 -11.21
C PRO A 74 11.36 17.88 -10.29
#